data_AF-A0A2P4YQ07-F1
#
_entry.id   AF-A0A2P4YQ07-F1
#
_cell.length_a   1.000
_cell.length_b   1.000
_cell.length_c   1.000
_cell.angle_alpha   90.00
_cell.angle_beta   90.00
_cell.angle_gamma   90.00
#
_symmetry.space_group_name_H-M   'P 1'
#
loop_
_entity.id
_entity.type
_entity.pdbx_description
1 polymer ?
#
loop_
_entity_poly.entity_id
_entity_poly.type
_entity_poly.pdbx_seq_one_letter_code
_entity_poly.pdbx_strand_id
1 'polypeptide(L)'
;MVYTPRAYLVSAAVALVAVQMQRSAATSLYFDPYTSTDTTGTISGKFPARGAEVADQDCAITVQVDPTLPDITTISTVPVTYPDLLANLTTAPTDPLSTKVGTTILSEAVPATNADQDGYIGTSTGSPVNMPTTKTGISTPSSGSPKDCATGWDSTTTQAKIEQKRRLEANTNKDIAKLEAYFGTSMEMNLKNLPTKGVHTPSPWPGPYWPTYQDSINVQWSQGEASPAEKYATAFGLDVTDFMDKVSKDNGIDSMSKGQKCSSDNDCANLTDGSACGIRAGKSSGYCIPTWFGICHAWTPASILEAEPNCPVTHNGVTFHPMDLKALVSDIYDGASISAVFTGTRFN
;
A
#
# COMPACT_ATOMS: atom_id res chain seq x y z
N MET A 1 1.22 21.21 -50.95
CA MET A 1 1.46 20.57 -52.26
C MET A 1 2.02 19.18 -51.98
N VAL A 2 1.21 18.15 -52.27
CA VAL A 2 1.59 16.78 -52.69
C VAL A 2 2.47 15.90 -51.77
N TYR A 3 1.84 14.86 -51.18
CA TYR A 3 2.19 13.41 -51.19
C TYR A 3 3.65 13.00 -50.87
N THR A 4 3.99 12.06 -49.97
CA THR A 4 3.46 10.69 -49.75
C THR A 4 4.15 10.04 -48.53
N PRO A 5 3.52 9.14 -47.77
CA PRO A 5 4.17 8.32 -46.75
C PRO A 5 4.72 7.00 -47.33
N ARG A 6 5.83 6.48 -46.80
CA ARG A 6 6.23 5.07 -46.95
C ARG A 6 6.42 4.44 -45.59
N ALA A 7 5.72 3.31 -45.44
CA ALA A 7 5.69 2.46 -44.28
C ALA A 7 7.05 1.82 -43.97
N TYR A 8 7.38 1.73 -42.69
CA TYR A 8 8.17 0.63 -42.16
C TYR A 8 7.46 0.09 -40.91
N LEU A 9 6.86 -1.08 -41.09
CA LEU A 9 6.45 -1.99 -40.03
C LEU A 9 7.72 -2.56 -39.39
N VAL A 10 7.93 -2.34 -38.09
CA VAL A 10 8.73 -3.24 -37.25
C VAL A 10 8.01 -3.43 -35.91
N SER A 11 7.70 -4.69 -35.68
CA SER A 11 7.04 -5.37 -34.56
C SER A 11 7.19 -4.73 -33.17
N ALA A 12 6.06 -4.28 -32.61
CA ALA A 12 5.90 -4.09 -31.18
C ALA A 12 5.68 -5.47 -30.52
N ALA A 13 6.73 -6.07 -29.99
CA ALA A 13 6.62 -7.16 -29.03
C ALA A 13 6.22 -6.55 -27.67
N VAL A 14 4.92 -6.44 -27.42
CA VAL A 14 4.39 -6.11 -26.09
C VAL A 14 4.54 -7.34 -25.23
N ALA A 15 5.56 -7.35 -24.36
CA ALA A 15 5.62 -8.29 -23.24
C ALA A 15 4.48 -7.95 -22.27
N LEU A 16 3.37 -8.67 -22.39
CA LEU A 16 2.30 -8.67 -21.40
C LEU A 16 2.83 -9.35 -20.13
N VAL A 17 3.28 -8.53 -19.18
CA VAL A 17 3.46 -8.95 -17.79
C VAL A 17 2.09 -9.40 -17.30
N ALA A 18 1.95 -10.70 -17.03
CA ALA A 18 0.78 -11.27 -16.40
C ALA A 18 0.69 -10.70 -14.97
N VAL A 19 0.00 -9.58 -14.82
CA VAL A 19 -0.46 -9.12 -13.51
C VAL A 19 -1.55 -10.11 -13.11
N GLN A 20 -1.19 -11.13 -12.34
CA GLN A 20 -2.17 -11.81 -11.50
C GLN A 20 -2.83 -10.70 -10.68
N MET A 21 -4.08 -10.38 -10.99
CA MET A 21 -4.95 -9.65 -10.06
C MET A 21 -5.10 -10.55 -8.83
N GLN A 22 -4.13 -10.50 -7.91
CA GLN A 22 -4.38 -10.82 -6.53
C GLN A 22 -5.46 -9.84 -6.11
N ARG A 23 -6.71 -10.32 -6.07
CA ARG A 23 -7.78 -9.59 -5.43
C ARG A 23 -7.29 -9.31 -4.02
N SER A 24 -7.01 -8.04 -3.71
CA SER A 24 -6.82 -7.59 -2.34
C SER A 24 -8.16 -7.82 -1.63
N ALA A 25 -8.37 -9.03 -1.12
CA ALA A 25 -9.45 -9.30 -0.21
C ALA A 25 -9.05 -8.61 1.09
N ALA A 26 -9.81 -7.59 1.49
CA ALA A 26 -9.67 -7.03 2.82
C ALA A 26 -9.94 -8.17 3.81
N THR A 27 -8.92 -8.54 4.57
CA THR A 27 -9.08 -9.45 5.69
C THR A 27 -9.89 -8.77 6.78
N SER A 28 -10.59 -9.57 7.57
CA SER A 28 -11.28 -9.05 8.75
C SER A 28 -10.24 -8.45 9.70
N LEU A 29 -10.47 -7.21 10.17
CA LEU A 29 -9.65 -6.55 11.20
C LEU A 29 -9.42 -7.41 12.47
N TYR A 30 -10.23 -8.46 12.67
CA TYR A 30 -10.10 -9.45 13.76
C TYR A 30 -9.08 -10.55 13.48
N PHE A 31 -9.07 -11.05 12.25
CA PHE A 31 -8.21 -12.13 11.80
C PHE A 31 -7.01 -11.60 11.01
N ASP A 32 -6.82 -10.28 11.03
CA ASP A 32 -5.68 -9.64 10.41
C ASP A 32 -4.38 -10.27 10.93
N PRO A 33 -3.45 -10.56 10.02
CA PRO A 33 -2.13 -11.01 10.40
C PRO A 33 -1.50 -9.98 11.33
N TYR A 34 -0.72 -10.44 12.31
CA TYR A 34 0.03 -9.56 13.20
C TYR A 34 1.51 -9.96 13.20
N THR A 35 2.39 -8.96 13.32
CA THR A 35 3.82 -9.21 13.56
C THR A 35 3.98 -9.84 14.95
N SER A 36 4.48 -11.08 14.98
CA SER A 36 4.64 -11.88 16.20
C SER A 36 6.02 -11.79 16.84
N THR A 37 6.94 -11.06 16.21
CA THR A 37 8.30 -10.83 16.70
C THR A 37 8.31 -9.71 17.74
N ASP A 38 9.21 -9.82 18.72
CA ASP A 38 9.42 -8.82 19.78
C ASP A 38 10.27 -7.63 19.28
N THR A 39 9.96 -7.15 18.09
CA THR A 39 10.67 -6.05 17.40
C THR A 39 9.76 -4.86 17.14
N THR A 40 8.49 -4.95 17.55
CA THR A 40 7.44 -3.94 17.30
C THR A 40 7.34 -2.88 18.40
N GLY A 41 7.80 -3.20 19.62
CA GLY A 41 7.72 -2.29 20.77
C GLY A 41 8.82 -1.23 20.82
N THR A 42 9.82 -1.29 19.94
CA THR A 42 10.99 -0.39 19.97
C THR A 42 11.47 -0.10 18.55
N ILE A 43 11.62 1.20 18.23
CA ILE A 43 12.27 1.68 17.00
C ILE A 43 13.76 1.32 17.09
N SER A 44 14.23 0.57 16.09
CA SER A 44 15.59 0.03 16.02
C SER A 44 15.89 -0.50 14.62
N GLY A 45 17.11 -1.00 14.40
CA GLY A 45 17.49 -1.69 13.16
C GLY A 45 16.65 -2.93 12.79
N LYS A 46 15.84 -3.44 13.73
CA LYS A 46 14.93 -4.59 13.55
C LYS A 46 13.46 -4.19 13.42
N PHE A 47 13.18 -2.90 13.56
CA PHE A 47 11.81 -2.40 13.60
C PHE A 47 11.11 -2.62 12.25
N PRO A 48 9.88 -3.16 12.20
CA PRO A 48 9.22 -3.46 10.94
C PRO A 48 9.03 -2.24 10.04
N ALA A 49 8.87 -1.03 10.56
CA ALA A 49 8.74 0.16 9.73
C ALA A 49 10.09 0.80 9.33
N ARG A 50 11.22 0.12 9.58
CA ARG A 50 12.55 0.63 9.20
C ARG A 50 12.60 0.96 7.71
N GLY A 51 13.20 2.10 7.40
CA GLY A 51 13.47 2.56 6.03
C GLY A 51 14.59 1.80 5.33
N ALA A 52 14.62 0.47 5.48
CA ALA A 52 15.56 -0.43 4.85
C ALA A 52 14.94 -1.84 4.79
N GLU A 53 15.69 -2.78 4.22
CA GLU A 53 15.39 -4.20 4.40
C GLU A 53 15.50 -4.59 5.87
N VAL A 54 14.53 -5.38 6.33
CA VAL A 54 14.49 -5.97 7.66
C VAL A 54 14.45 -7.48 7.47
N ALA A 55 15.28 -8.22 8.20
CA ALA A 55 15.35 -9.66 8.07
C ALA A 55 13.99 -10.32 8.39
N ASP A 56 13.60 -11.34 7.63
CA ASP A 56 12.30 -12.01 7.81
C ASP A 56 12.05 -12.51 9.24
N GLN A 57 13.11 -12.97 9.91
CA GLN A 57 13.06 -13.42 11.30
C GLN A 57 12.69 -12.29 12.29
N ASP A 58 12.98 -11.05 11.94
CA ASP A 58 12.67 -9.86 12.75
C ASP A 58 11.29 -9.26 12.39
N CYS A 59 10.64 -9.76 11.32
CA CYS A 59 9.33 -9.34 10.84
C CYS A 59 8.29 -10.49 10.76
N ALA A 60 8.53 -11.63 11.41
CA ALA A 60 7.69 -12.81 11.25
C ALA A 60 6.21 -12.54 11.61
N ILE A 61 5.32 -13.00 10.73
CA ILE A 61 3.88 -12.73 10.78
C ILE A 61 3.14 -13.98 11.23
N THR A 62 2.20 -13.83 12.16
CA THR A 62 1.22 -14.87 12.48
C THR A 62 -0.11 -14.54 11.83
N VAL A 63 -0.60 -15.45 10.98
CA VAL A 63 -1.92 -15.37 10.34
C VAL A 63 -2.92 -16.14 11.19
N GLN A 64 -4.05 -15.50 11.51
CA GLN A 64 -5.15 -16.18 12.18
C GLN A 64 -6.12 -16.72 11.11
N VAL A 65 -6.59 -17.95 11.29
CA VAL A 65 -7.62 -18.52 10.42
C VAL A 65 -8.94 -17.84 10.75
N ASP A 66 -9.56 -17.19 9.76
CA ASP A 66 -10.90 -16.64 9.89
C ASP A 66 -11.93 -17.78 9.81
N PRO A 67 -12.59 -18.18 10.92
CA PRO A 67 -13.56 -19.26 10.94
C PRO A 67 -14.87 -18.89 10.21
N THR A 68 -15.04 -17.64 9.80
CA THR A 68 -16.21 -17.19 9.03
C THR A 68 -16.01 -17.40 7.52
N LEU A 69 -14.77 -17.55 7.07
CA LEU A 69 -14.45 -17.88 5.68
C LEU A 69 -14.73 -19.37 5.41
N PRO A 70 -15.24 -19.72 4.21
CA PRO A 70 -15.43 -21.11 3.84
C PRO A 70 -14.06 -21.81 3.79
N ASP A 71 -13.98 -23.00 4.36
CA ASP A 71 -12.79 -23.84 4.25
C ASP A 71 -12.62 -24.25 2.78
N ILE A 72 -11.63 -23.66 2.12
CA ILE A 72 -11.34 -23.90 0.70
C ILE A 72 -11.03 -25.37 0.40
N THR A 73 -10.58 -26.14 1.40
CA THR A 73 -10.30 -27.58 1.27
C THR A 73 -11.58 -28.42 1.26
N THR A 74 -12.70 -27.84 1.74
CA THR A 74 -14.02 -28.48 1.74
C THR A 74 -14.90 -28.07 0.56
N ILE A 75 -14.46 -27.09 -0.25
CA ILE A 75 -15.17 -26.69 -1.46
C ILE A 75 -15.07 -27.83 -2.47
N SER A 76 -16.22 -28.43 -2.81
CA SER A 76 -16.30 -29.49 -3.81
C SER A 76 -15.77 -29.00 -5.15
N THR A 77 -14.67 -29.61 -5.62
CA THR A 77 -14.13 -29.35 -6.95
C THR A 77 -15.01 -30.05 -7.99
N VAL A 78 -15.97 -29.31 -8.55
CA VAL A 78 -16.74 -29.77 -9.70
C VAL A 78 -15.91 -29.51 -10.97
N PRO A 79 -15.80 -30.46 -11.91
CA PRO A 79 -15.16 -30.20 -13.19
C PRO A 79 -15.79 -28.98 -13.86
N VAL A 80 -14.95 -28.01 -14.24
CA VAL A 80 -15.43 -26.79 -14.91
C VAL A 80 -15.91 -27.19 -16.31
N THR A 81 -17.21 -27.10 -16.54
CA THR A 81 -17.85 -27.51 -17.80
C THR A 81 -17.40 -26.66 -18.99
N TYR A 82 -17.09 -25.39 -18.75
CA TYR A 82 -16.61 -24.43 -19.77
C TYR A 82 -15.31 -23.77 -19.31
N PRO A 83 -14.16 -24.43 -19.47
CA PRO A 83 -12.87 -23.91 -19.01
C PRO A 83 -12.51 -22.58 -19.65
N ASP A 84 -13.00 -22.32 -20.87
CA ASP A 84 -12.77 -21.10 -21.63
C ASP A 84 -13.42 -19.84 -21.01
N LEU A 85 -14.32 -20.02 -20.04
CA LEU A 85 -14.95 -18.93 -19.28
C LEU A 85 -14.20 -18.62 -17.97
N LEU A 86 -13.11 -19.33 -17.67
CA LEU A 86 -12.35 -19.08 -16.45
C LEU A 86 -11.59 -17.75 -16.55
N ALA A 87 -11.69 -16.96 -15.49
CA ALA A 87 -11.05 -15.65 -15.40
C ALA A 87 -9.50 -15.69 -15.37
N ASN A 88 -8.90 -16.88 -15.37
CA ASN A 88 -7.45 -17.06 -15.47
C ASN A 88 -6.96 -17.24 -16.92
N LEU A 89 -7.86 -17.20 -17.91
CA LEU A 89 -7.50 -17.23 -19.33
C LEU A 89 -7.31 -15.81 -19.86
N THR A 90 -6.27 -15.64 -20.68
CA THR A 90 -5.87 -14.34 -21.24
C THR A 90 -6.59 -13.98 -22.54
N THR A 91 -7.47 -14.85 -23.01
CA THR A 91 -8.21 -14.69 -24.27
C THR A 91 -9.71 -14.63 -23.99
N ALA A 92 -10.41 -13.71 -24.66
CA ALA A 92 -11.86 -13.65 -24.60
C ALA A 92 -12.49 -14.98 -25.10
N PRO A 93 -13.67 -15.38 -24.58
CA PRO A 93 -14.35 -16.58 -25.03
C PRO A 93 -14.61 -16.55 -26.54
N THR A 94 -14.32 -17.66 -27.22
CA THR A 94 -14.50 -17.78 -28.67
C THR A 94 -15.97 -17.71 -29.09
N ASP A 95 -16.86 -18.17 -28.21
CA ASP A 95 -18.31 -18.12 -28.39
C ASP A 95 -18.94 -17.14 -27.39
N PRO A 96 -20.04 -16.46 -27.76
CA PRO A 96 -20.77 -15.61 -26.82
C PRO A 96 -21.20 -16.39 -25.58
N LEU A 97 -21.02 -15.81 -24.40
CA LEU A 97 -21.38 -16.43 -23.11
C LEU A 97 -22.80 -17.01 -23.13
N SER A 98 -23.75 -16.29 -23.73
CA SER A 98 -25.16 -16.67 -23.84
C SER A 98 -25.40 -18.04 -24.49
N THR A 99 -24.49 -18.55 -25.32
CA THR A 99 -24.62 -19.88 -25.94
C THR A 99 -24.23 -21.03 -24.99
N LYS A 100 -23.51 -20.72 -23.91
CA LYS A 100 -22.97 -21.70 -22.95
C LYS A 100 -23.71 -21.72 -21.61
N VAL A 101 -24.26 -20.58 -21.16
CA VAL A 101 -24.97 -20.48 -19.87
C VAL A 101 -26.49 -20.65 -19.95
N GLY A 102 -27.09 -20.78 -21.14
CA GLY A 102 -28.52 -21.08 -21.26
C GLY A 102 -29.03 -21.20 -22.69
N THR A 103 -30.27 -21.70 -22.84
CA THR A 103 -31.01 -21.70 -24.10
C THR A 103 -31.81 -20.41 -24.21
N THR A 104 -31.68 -19.70 -25.33
CA THR A 104 -32.44 -18.46 -25.61
C THR A 104 -33.94 -18.75 -25.67
N ILE A 105 -34.69 -18.43 -24.62
CA ILE A 105 -36.15 -18.70 -24.56
C ILE A 105 -36.95 -17.59 -25.27
N LEU A 106 -36.36 -16.39 -25.42
CA LEU A 106 -36.89 -15.29 -26.25
C LEU A 106 -35.72 -14.44 -26.73
N SER A 107 -35.54 -14.28 -28.04
CA SER A 107 -34.67 -13.26 -28.62
C SER A 107 -35.59 -12.19 -29.21
N GLU A 108 -35.66 -11.01 -28.61
CA GLU A 108 -36.19 -9.87 -29.34
C GLU A 108 -35.24 -9.49 -30.49
N ALA A 109 -35.77 -8.91 -31.55
CA ALA A 109 -34.95 -8.40 -32.64
C ALA A 109 -34.06 -7.27 -32.12
N VAL A 110 -32.81 -7.22 -32.57
CA VAL A 110 -31.84 -6.18 -32.19
C VAL A 110 -32.49 -4.80 -32.43
N PRO A 111 -32.59 -3.94 -31.40
CA PRO A 111 -33.18 -2.62 -31.58
C PRO A 111 -32.43 -1.81 -32.65
N ALA A 112 -33.15 -1.00 -33.42
CA ALA A 112 -32.53 -0.10 -34.40
C ALA A 112 -31.46 0.78 -33.72
N THR A 113 -30.46 1.26 -34.46
CA THR A 113 -29.29 2.00 -33.95
C THR A 113 -29.60 3.27 -33.13
N ASN A 114 -30.85 3.73 -33.18
CA ASN A 114 -31.38 4.89 -32.48
C ASN A 114 -32.38 4.54 -31.36
N ALA A 115 -32.57 3.26 -31.06
CA ALA A 115 -33.37 2.80 -29.94
C ALA A 115 -32.52 2.72 -28.67
N ASP A 116 -33.15 2.99 -27.52
CA ASP A 116 -32.52 2.90 -26.20
C ASP A 116 -32.17 1.43 -25.89
N GLN A 117 -30.90 1.09 -26.03
CA GLN A 117 -30.40 -0.28 -25.88
C GLN A 117 -30.28 -0.70 -24.40
N ASP A 118 -30.46 0.24 -23.47
CA ASP A 118 -30.31 0.02 -22.02
C ASP A 118 -31.65 0.04 -21.26
N GLY A 119 -32.78 0.01 -21.97
CA GLY A 119 -34.14 0.06 -21.37
C GLY A 119 -34.50 -1.07 -20.40
N TYR A 120 -33.63 -2.09 -20.26
CA TYR A 120 -33.74 -3.15 -19.25
C TYR A 120 -33.06 -2.79 -17.92
N ILE A 121 -32.28 -1.70 -17.86
CA ILE A 121 -31.76 -1.15 -16.61
C ILE A 121 -32.90 -0.36 -15.97
N GLY A 122 -33.61 -1.00 -15.03
CA GLY A 122 -34.73 -0.39 -14.31
C GLY A 122 -34.38 1.00 -13.78
N THR A 123 -35.18 1.99 -14.15
CA THR A 123 -35.09 3.38 -13.71
C THR A 123 -35.38 3.49 -12.21
N SER A 124 -34.34 3.35 -11.39
CA SER A 124 -34.42 3.64 -9.96
C SER A 124 -33.93 5.05 -9.68
N THR A 125 -34.72 6.07 -10.01
CA THR A 125 -34.67 7.37 -9.31
C THR A 125 -36.02 8.10 -9.34
N GLY A 126 -36.62 8.25 -8.15
CA GLY A 126 -37.35 9.45 -7.70
C GLY A 126 -38.69 9.88 -8.32
N SER A 127 -39.80 9.44 -7.70
CA SER A 127 -41.08 10.16 -7.49
C SER A 127 -42.03 10.53 -8.67
N PRO A 128 -43.34 10.73 -8.40
CA PRO A 128 -44.43 10.02 -9.09
C PRO A 128 -45.19 10.87 -10.12
N VAL A 129 -45.70 10.27 -11.19
CA VAL A 129 -46.70 10.92 -12.06
C VAL A 129 -47.76 9.93 -12.56
N ASN A 130 -49.00 10.42 -12.52
CA ASN A 130 -50.30 9.76 -12.63
C ASN A 130 -50.60 8.98 -13.92
N MET A 131 -51.42 7.92 -13.77
CA MET A 131 -52.05 7.15 -14.84
C MET A 131 -53.15 7.93 -15.58
N PRO A 132 -53.27 7.76 -16.91
CA PRO A 132 -54.53 7.91 -17.61
C PRO A 132 -55.24 6.57 -17.81
N THR A 133 -56.50 6.59 -17.42
CA THR A 133 -57.62 5.69 -17.72
C THR A 133 -57.76 5.36 -19.21
N THR A 134 -57.82 4.06 -19.57
CA THR A 134 -58.94 3.39 -20.29
C THR A 134 -58.53 1.95 -20.66
N LYS A 135 -59.40 0.97 -20.36
CA LYS A 135 -59.30 -0.45 -20.73
C LYS A 135 -59.88 -0.70 -22.13
N THR A 136 -59.18 -1.48 -22.96
CA THR A 136 -59.72 -2.33 -24.05
C THR A 136 -58.56 -3.21 -24.54
N GLY A 137 -58.60 -4.54 -24.67
CA GLY A 137 -59.62 -5.55 -24.48
C GLY A 137 -58.95 -6.94 -24.27
N ILE A 138 -59.76 -7.90 -23.84
CA ILE A 138 -59.38 -9.23 -23.34
C ILE A 138 -59.25 -10.26 -24.49
N SER A 139 -58.27 -11.17 -24.38
CA SER A 139 -58.48 -12.61 -24.61
C SER A 139 -57.42 -13.48 -23.91
N THR A 140 -57.75 -13.97 -22.72
CA THR A 140 -57.20 -15.21 -22.12
C THR A 140 -57.71 -16.45 -22.89
N PRO A 141 -57.09 -17.66 -22.84
CA PRO A 141 -56.36 -18.21 -21.68
C PRO A 141 -55.11 -19.07 -21.97
N SER A 142 -54.19 -19.14 -21.00
CA SER A 142 -53.77 -20.44 -20.46
C SER A 142 -53.10 -20.23 -19.10
N SER A 143 -53.63 -20.96 -18.12
CA SER A 143 -53.12 -21.10 -16.77
C SER A 143 -51.73 -21.73 -16.78
N GLY A 144 -50.72 -20.92 -16.47
CA GLY A 144 -49.39 -21.40 -16.13
C GLY A 144 -48.65 -20.26 -15.46
N SER A 145 -48.48 -20.34 -14.15
CA SER A 145 -47.42 -19.59 -13.47
C SER A 145 -46.12 -19.76 -14.27
N PRO A 146 -45.37 -18.69 -14.59
CA PRO A 146 -44.03 -18.84 -15.13
C PRO A 146 -43.26 -19.75 -14.17
N LYS A 147 -42.82 -20.90 -14.66
CA LYS A 147 -41.99 -21.81 -13.89
C LYS A 147 -40.64 -21.09 -13.80
N ASP A 148 -40.42 -20.42 -12.68
CA ASP A 148 -39.11 -19.92 -12.30
C ASP A 148 -38.11 -21.08 -12.45
N CYS A 149 -37.12 -20.90 -13.33
CA CYS A 149 -36.12 -21.92 -13.63
C CYS A 149 -35.07 -22.05 -12.52
N ALA A 150 -35.19 -21.28 -11.43
CA ALA A 150 -34.39 -21.43 -10.22
C ALA A 150 -35.10 -22.29 -9.16
N THR A 151 -35.57 -23.50 -9.51
CA THR A 151 -36.03 -24.45 -8.49
C THR A 151 -34.84 -25.06 -7.76
N GLY A 152 -34.42 -24.41 -6.68
CA GLY A 152 -33.37 -24.94 -5.78
C GLY A 152 -32.89 -23.98 -4.70
N TRP A 153 -33.23 -22.68 -4.79
CA TRP A 153 -32.82 -21.71 -3.78
C TRP A 153 -34.00 -21.35 -2.87
N ASP A 154 -34.08 -22.02 -1.72
CA ASP A 154 -34.97 -21.64 -0.63
C ASP A 154 -34.60 -20.22 -0.17
N SER A 155 -35.42 -19.25 -0.58
CA SER A 155 -35.10 -17.82 -0.54
C SER A 155 -35.22 -17.24 0.87
N THR A 156 -35.98 -17.89 1.74
CA THR A 156 -36.25 -17.45 3.12
C THR A 156 -35.11 -17.72 4.09
N THR A 157 -34.36 -18.82 3.93
CA THR A 157 -33.23 -19.16 4.81
C THR A 157 -31.93 -18.47 4.41
N THR A 158 -31.79 -18.09 3.14
CA THR A 158 -30.55 -17.50 2.62
C THR A 158 -30.51 -15.98 2.81
N GLN A 159 -31.64 -15.27 2.63
CA GLN A 159 -31.71 -13.84 2.96
C GLN A 159 -31.46 -13.59 4.45
N ALA A 160 -32.02 -14.40 5.34
CA ALA A 160 -31.79 -14.30 6.79
C ALA A 160 -30.31 -14.56 7.18
N LYS A 161 -29.61 -15.46 6.49
CA LYS A 161 -28.17 -15.73 6.73
C LYS A 161 -27.25 -14.67 6.13
N ILE A 162 -27.63 -14.04 5.01
CA ILE A 162 -26.85 -12.97 4.38
C ILE A 162 -27.02 -11.65 5.16
N GLU A 163 -28.21 -11.34 5.68
CA GLU A 163 -28.44 -10.16 6.53
C GLU A 163 -27.78 -10.27 7.91
N GLN A 164 -27.65 -11.48 8.48
CA GLN A 164 -26.89 -11.67 9.73
C GLN A 164 -25.37 -11.59 9.56
N LYS A 165 -24.82 -11.86 8.37
CA LYS A 165 -23.36 -12.03 8.17
C LYS A 165 -22.61 -10.83 7.57
N ARG A 166 -23.29 -9.73 7.26
CA ARG A 166 -22.65 -8.44 6.95
C ARG A 166 -22.94 -7.42 8.03
N ARG A 167 -22.75 -7.81 9.28
CA ARG A 167 -22.59 -6.84 10.36
C ARG A 167 -21.13 -6.46 10.39
N LEU A 168 -20.85 -5.18 10.20
CA LEU A 168 -19.61 -4.57 10.69
C LEU A 168 -19.66 -4.72 12.22
N GLU A 169 -19.25 -5.88 12.72
CA GLU A 169 -19.25 -6.13 14.16
C GLU A 169 -18.27 -5.15 14.80
N ALA A 170 -18.70 -4.48 15.86
CA ALA A 170 -17.90 -3.57 16.64
C ALA A 170 -17.18 -4.35 17.74
N ASN A 171 -16.24 -5.22 17.37
CA ASN A 171 -15.36 -5.88 18.33
C ASN A 171 -14.00 -5.14 18.37
N THR A 172 -13.34 -5.14 19.52
CA THR A 172 -11.98 -4.62 19.70
C THR A 172 -10.99 -5.60 19.05
N ASN A 173 -10.12 -5.12 18.16
CA ASN A 173 -9.01 -5.92 17.63
C ASN A 173 -7.73 -5.69 18.45
N LYS A 174 -6.68 -6.49 18.20
CA LYS A 174 -5.41 -6.42 18.97
C LYS A 174 -4.79 -5.02 18.95
N ASP A 175 -4.96 -4.27 17.87
CA ASP A 175 -4.41 -2.92 17.74
C ASP A 175 -5.19 -1.89 18.55
N ILE A 176 -6.53 -1.93 18.54
CA ILE A 176 -7.35 -1.07 19.41
C ILE A 176 -6.99 -1.35 20.88
N ALA A 177 -6.83 -2.62 21.29
CA ALA A 177 -6.44 -2.95 22.66
C ALA A 177 -5.07 -2.35 23.06
N LYS A 178 -4.08 -2.34 22.15
CA LYS A 178 -2.79 -1.68 22.38
C LYS A 178 -2.95 -0.17 22.55
N LEU A 179 -3.75 0.47 21.70
CA LEU A 179 -4.02 1.91 21.77
C LEU A 179 -4.74 2.27 23.08
N GLU A 180 -5.79 1.52 23.46
CA GLU A 180 -6.53 1.73 24.69
C GLU A 180 -5.65 1.56 25.94
N ALA A 181 -4.76 0.57 25.93
CA ALA A 181 -3.79 0.37 27.00
C ALA A 181 -2.78 1.52 27.11
N TYR A 182 -2.28 2.03 25.97
CA TYR A 182 -1.34 3.15 25.94
C TYR A 182 -1.99 4.47 26.37
N PHE A 183 -3.17 4.79 25.83
CA PHE A 183 -3.88 6.04 26.13
C PHE A 183 -4.66 6.01 27.45
N GLY A 184 -4.84 4.82 28.05
CA GLY A 184 -5.59 4.66 29.30
C GLY A 184 -7.08 4.96 29.16
N THR A 185 -7.63 4.90 27.95
CA THR A 185 -9.04 5.19 27.64
C THR A 185 -9.53 4.31 26.52
N SER A 186 -10.82 3.97 26.53
CA SER A 186 -11.46 3.28 25.40
C SER A 186 -11.49 4.16 24.16
N MET A 187 -11.32 3.56 22.98
CA MET A 187 -11.43 4.25 21.70
C MET A 187 -12.91 4.46 21.31
N GLU A 188 -13.24 5.58 20.67
CA GLU A 188 -14.59 5.80 20.12
C GLU A 188 -14.78 4.95 18.86
N MET A 189 -15.82 4.12 18.84
CA MET A 189 -16.11 3.17 17.77
C MET A 189 -17.39 3.52 17.00
N ASN A 190 -18.20 4.45 17.50
CA ASN A 190 -19.41 4.91 16.83
C ASN A 190 -19.05 5.99 15.82
N LEU A 191 -19.19 5.67 14.52
CA LEU A 191 -18.86 6.59 13.43
C LEU A 191 -19.47 7.99 13.59
N LYS A 192 -20.72 8.07 14.07
CA LYS A 192 -21.42 9.36 14.29
C LYS A 192 -20.80 10.25 15.37
N ASN A 193 -20.01 9.68 16.29
CA ASN A 193 -19.36 10.39 17.38
C ASN A 193 -17.90 10.73 17.06
N LEU A 194 -17.32 10.13 16.02
CA LEU A 194 -15.94 10.40 15.62
C LEU A 194 -15.80 11.85 15.13
N PRO A 195 -14.71 12.54 15.52
CA PRO A 195 -14.43 13.87 14.99
C PRO A 195 -14.17 13.78 13.48
N THR A 196 -14.72 14.72 12.72
CA THR A 196 -14.49 14.83 11.27
C THR A 196 -13.25 15.64 10.91
N LYS A 197 -12.56 16.19 11.92
CA LYS A 197 -11.32 16.97 11.81
C LYS A 197 -10.44 16.69 13.03
N GLY A 198 -9.14 16.50 12.78
CA GLY A 198 -8.12 16.40 13.82
C GLY A 198 -6.88 17.16 13.38
N VAL A 199 -6.31 17.97 14.27
CA VAL A 199 -5.07 18.72 14.02
C VAL A 199 -4.18 18.54 15.24
N HIS A 200 -2.95 18.10 15.01
CA HIS A 200 -1.91 18.06 16.04
C HIS A 200 -1.18 19.41 16.05
N THR A 201 -1.07 20.04 17.22
CA THR A 201 -0.36 21.31 17.40
C THR A 201 0.66 21.19 18.54
N PRO A 202 1.94 21.52 18.31
CA PRO A 202 2.52 22.00 17.06
C PRO A 202 2.52 20.91 15.96
N SER A 203 2.53 21.31 14.68
CA SER A 203 2.70 20.34 13.59
C SER A 203 4.07 19.70 13.72
N PRO A 204 4.20 18.38 13.44
CA PRO A 204 5.51 17.77 13.31
C PRO A 204 6.34 18.49 12.24
N TRP A 205 7.62 18.70 12.51
CA TRP A 205 8.47 19.52 11.64
C TRP A 205 8.91 18.77 10.37
N PRO A 206 8.99 19.46 9.21
CA PRO A 206 9.46 18.84 7.98
C PRO A 206 10.98 18.60 8.02
N GLY A 207 11.42 17.46 7.49
CA GLY A 207 12.82 17.08 7.37
C GLY A 207 13.00 15.99 6.32
N PRO A 208 14.22 15.73 5.87
CA PRO A 208 14.49 14.65 4.94
C PRO A 208 14.61 13.33 5.71
N TYR A 209 14.50 12.22 4.98
CA TYR A 209 14.73 10.88 5.54
C TYR A 209 16.22 10.48 5.53
N TRP A 210 17.13 11.43 5.26
CA TRP A 210 18.59 11.26 5.18
C TRP A 210 18.99 9.97 4.44
N PRO A 211 18.93 9.99 3.10
CA PRO A 211 19.01 8.78 2.30
C PRO A 211 20.36 8.06 2.44
N THR A 212 20.33 6.74 2.54
CA THR A 212 21.53 5.91 2.65
C THR A 212 22.43 6.08 1.42
N TYR A 213 21.87 6.18 0.21
CA TYR A 213 22.64 6.36 -1.03
C TYR A 213 23.37 7.71 -1.13
N GLN A 214 22.99 8.70 -0.31
CA GLN A 214 23.65 10.01 -0.18
C GLN A 214 24.62 10.07 1.00
N ASP A 215 24.93 8.91 1.61
CA ASP A 215 25.78 8.79 2.80
C ASP A 215 25.14 9.31 4.10
N SER A 216 23.81 9.23 4.23
CA SER A 216 23.08 9.66 5.44
C SER A 216 23.40 11.13 5.79
N ILE A 217 23.66 11.44 7.06
CA ILE A 217 23.98 12.79 7.55
C ILE A 217 25.40 13.25 7.19
N ASN A 218 26.19 12.45 6.45
CA ASN A 218 27.42 12.93 5.82
C ASN A 218 27.15 13.76 4.56
N VAL A 219 25.91 13.76 4.05
CA VAL A 219 25.54 14.56 2.88
C VAL A 219 25.77 16.06 3.13
N GLN A 220 26.44 16.72 2.18
CA GLN A 220 26.50 18.18 2.15
C GLN A 220 25.19 18.71 1.57
N TRP A 221 24.20 18.91 2.44
CA TRP A 221 22.89 19.41 2.02
C TRP A 221 22.93 20.89 1.59
N SER A 222 23.92 21.66 2.08
CA SER A 222 24.19 23.05 1.69
C SER A 222 25.52 23.16 0.96
N GLN A 223 25.51 23.70 -0.26
CA GLN A 223 26.70 23.78 -1.10
C GLN A 223 27.79 24.65 -0.45
N GLY A 224 28.99 24.09 -0.31
CA GLY A 224 30.14 24.81 0.25
C GLY A 224 30.20 24.84 1.78
N GLU A 225 29.25 24.19 2.46
CA GLU A 225 29.30 23.97 3.90
C GLU A 225 29.68 22.52 4.24
N ALA A 226 30.29 22.35 5.41
CA ALA A 226 30.51 21.04 6.02
C ALA A 226 29.19 20.30 6.26
N SER A 227 29.21 18.98 6.19
CA SER A 227 28.03 18.15 6.48
C SER A 227 27.64 18.23 7.96
N PRO A 228 26.40 17.86 8.34
CA PRO A 228 26.00 17.80 9.74
C PRO A 228 26.94 16.94 10.59
N ALA A 229 27.38 15.79 10.08
CA ALA A 229 28.34 14.91 10.76
C ALA A 229 29.71 15.56 10.95
N GLU A 230 30.25 16.21 9.91
CA GLU A 230 31.54 16.92 9.98
C GLU A 230 31.48 18.10 10.97
N LYS A 231 30.37 18.86 10.96
CA LYS A 231 30.13 19.94 11.92
C LYS A 231 30.11 19.43 13.35
N TYR A 232 29.41 18.32 13.62
CA TYR A 232 29.36 17.71 14.94
C TYR A 232 30.76 17.25 15.38
N ALA A 233 31.46 16.48 14.55
CA ALA A 233 32.79 16.01 14.87
C ALA A 233 33.76 17.17 15.19
N THR A 234 33.74 18.22 14.36
CA THR A 234 34.58 19.41 14.55
C THR A 234 34.24 20.14 15.85
N ALA A 235 32.96 20.40 16.11
CA ALA A 235 32.52 21.17 17.28
C ALA A 235 32.84 20.45 18.61
N PHE A 236 32.84 19.12 18.62
CA PHE A 236 33.08 18.31 19.82
C PHE A 236 34.49 17.70 19.89
N GLY A 237 35.40 18.11 19.01
CA GLY A 237 36.80 17.69 19.05
C GLY A 237 37.01 16.20 18.73
N LEU A 238 36.15 15.62 17.89
CA LEU A 238 36.28 14.26 17.37
C LEU A 238 37.10 14.24 16.09
N ASP A 239 37.67 13.09 15.75
CA ASP A 239 38.27 12.89 14.43
C ASP A 239 37.18 12.86 13.36
N VAL A 240 37.20 13.83 12.46
CA VAL A 240 36.17 14.00 11.43
C VAL A 240 36.07 12.77 10.52
N THR A 241 37.21 12.18 10.14
CA THR A 241 37.23 11.05 9.20
C THR A 241 36.64 9.82 9.85
N ASP A 242 37.11 9.47 11.05
CA ASP A 242 36.62 8.33 11.84
C ASP A 242 35.12 8.48 12.18
N PHE A 243 34.66 9.69 12.53
CA PHE A 243 33.25 9.92 12.82
C PHE A 243 32.37 9.71 11.57
N MET A 244 32.74 10.32 10.44
CA MET A 244 31.98 10.16 9.19
C MET A 244 32.03 8.73 8.65
N ASP A 245 33.15 8.03 8.84
CA ASP A 245 33.28 6.61 8.48
C ASP A 245 32.33 5.73 9.30
N LYS A 246 32.15 6.03 10.59
CA LYS A 246 31.18 5.34 11.45
C LYS A 246 29.73 5.63 11.02
N VAL A 247 29.39 6.89 10.75
CA VAL A 247 28.06 7.27 10.21
C VAL A 247 27.77 6.52 8.91
N SER A 248 28.74 6.47 8.00
CA SER A 248 28.61 5.75 6.72
C SER A 248 28.39 4.25 6.92
N LYS A 249 29.14 3.64 7.83
CA LYS A 249 29.07 2.21 8.11
C LYS A 249 27.76 1.80 8.76
N ASP A 250 27.20 2.66 9.60
CA ASP A 250 25.95 2.37 10.31
C ASP A 250 24.74 2.67 9.41
N ASN A 251 24.69 3.86 8.81
CA ASN A 251 23.47 4.40 8.16
C ASN A 251 23.68 4.86 6.69
N GLY A 252 24.92 5.01 6.24
CA GLY A 252 25.29 5.54 4.92
C GLY A 252 25.76 4.48 3.92
N ILE A 253 26.65 4.88 3.01
CA ILE A 253 27.00 4.07 1.83
C ILE A 253 27.76 2.79 2.23
N ASP A 254 28.65 2.87 3.22
CA ASP A 254 29.46 1.72 3.64
C ASP A 254 28.64 0.66 4.39
N SER A 255 27.45 1.01 4.93
CA SER A 255 26.49 0.03 5.46
C SER A 255 26.03 -0.98 4.39
N MET A 256 26.12 -0.58 3.11
CA MET A 256 25.72 -1.36 1.94
C MET A 256 26.89 -2.09 1.28
N SER A 257 27.99 -2.32 2.01
CA SER A 257 29.23 -2.87 1.45
C SER A 257 29.12 -4.27 0.83
N LYS A 258 28.01 -4.98 1.10
CA LYS A 258 27.69 -6.30 0.53
C LYS A 258 26.93 -6.21 -0.81
N GLY A 259 26.44 -5.02 -1.18
CA GLY A 259 25.72 -4.78 -2.41
C GLY A 259 26.62 -4.79 -3.66
N GLN A 260 25.99 -4.67 -4.83
CA GLN A 260 26.69 -4.58 -6.11
C GLN A 260 27.57 -3.32 -6.14
N LYS A 261 28.87 -3.47 -6.47
CA LYS A 261 29.77 -2.33 -6.62
C LYS A 261 29.43 -1.53 -7.88
N CYS A 262 29.60 -0.22 -7.82
CA CYS A 262 29.35 0.68 -8.95
C CYS A 262 30.37 1.83 -8.98
N SER A 263 30.53 2.42 -10.16
CA SER A 263 31.23 3.69 -10.38
C SER A 263 30.33 4.73 -11.07
N SER A 264 29.14 4.32 -11.55
CA SER A 264 28.11 5.17 -12.12
C SER A 264 26.73 4.52 -12.00
N ASP A 265 25.65 5.29 -12.18
CA ASP A 265 24.28 4.76 -12.13
C ASP A 265 24.00 3.67 -13.17
N ASN A 266 24.72 3.69 -14.30
CA ASN A 266 24.58 2.66 -15.33
C ASN A 266 24.98 1.27 -14.82
N ASP A 267 25.89 1.20 -13.85
CA ASP A 267 26.30 -0.06 -13.24
C ASP A 267 25.17 -0.66 -12.38
N CYS A 268 24.12 0.11 -12.06
CA CYS A 268 22.97 -0.33 -11.26
C CYS A 268 21.71 -0.57 -12.10
N ALA A 269 21.74 -0.31 -13.41
CA ALA A 269 20.56 -0.33 -14.28
C ALA A 269 19.90 -1.73 -14.41
N ASN A 270 20.63 -2.80 -14.07
CA ASN A 270 20.10 -4.17 -14.03
C ASN A 270 19.29 -4.48 -12.76
N LEU A 271 19.38 -3.65 -11.72
CA LEU A 271 18.68 -3.82 -10.46
C LEU A 271 17.30 -3.16 -10.58
N THR A 272 16.26 -3.96 -10.69
CA THR A 272 14.87 -3.50 -10.87
C THR A 272 14.22 -3.06 -9.55
N ASP A 273 15.00 -2.47 -8.65
CA ASP A 273 14.64 -2.10 -7.27
C ASP A 273 14.75 -0.58 -7.00
N GLY A 274 15.07 0.21 -8.02
CA GLY A 274 15.23 1.67 -7.89
C GLY A 274 16.57 2.08 -7.29
N SER A 275 17.60 1.23 -7.41
CA SER A 275 18.96 1.52 -6.98
C SER A 275 19.63 2.63 -7.79
N ALA A 276 20.38 3.48 -7.09
CA ALA A 276 21.34 4.42 -7.66
C ALA A 276 22.74 4.13 -7.14
N CYS A 277 23.77 4.63 -7.83
CA CYS A 277 25.15 4.43 -7.40
C CYS A 277 25.53 5.43 -6.30
N GLY A 278 25.55 4.95 -5.05
CA GLY A 278 26.02 5.74 -3.91
C GLY A 278 27.54 5.74 -3.84
N ILE A 279 28.18 6.90 -4.01
CA ILE A 279 29.64 7.09 -3.91
C ILE A 279 29.94 8.15 -2.84
N ARG A 280 30.74 7.78 -1.83
CA ARG A 280 31.16 8.72 -0.78
C ARG A 280 32.01 9.85 -1.33
N ALA A 281 31.96 11.00 -0.67
CA ALA A 281 32.82 12.14 -1.00
C ALA A 281 34.30 11.73 -0.99
N GLY A 282 35.03 12.07 -2.05
CA GLY A 282 36.45 11.72 -2.21
C GLY A 282 36.73 10.28 -2.61
N LYS A 283 35.72 9.44 -2.88
CA LYS A 283 35.87 8.09 -3.44
C LYS A 283 35.52 8.07 -4.92
N SER A 284 36.00 7.04 -5.63
CA SER A 284 35.76 6.83 -7.06
C SER A 284 34.78 5.70 -7.38
N SER A 285 34.39 4.93 -6.37
CA SER A 285 33.45 3.82 -6.49
C SER A 285 32.70 3.63 -5.17
N GLY A 286 31.56 2.96 -5.25
CA GLY A 286 30.70 2.66 -4.11
C GLY A 286 29.77 1.51 -4.43
N TYR A 287 28.50 1.63 -4.05
CA TYR A 287 27.53 0.52 -4.09
C TYR A 287 26.20 0.97 -4.69
N CYS A 288 25.52 0.05 -5.38
CA CYS A 288 24.14 0.24 -5.80
C CYS A 288 23.22 0.12 -4.59
N ILE A 289 22.46 1.18 -4.30
CA ILE A 289 21.64 1.30 -3.10
C ILE A 289 20.24 1.77 -3.51
N PRO A 290 19.17 1.06 -3.10
CA PRO A 290 17.79 1.51 -3.33
C PRO A 290 17.60 2.92 -2.78
N THR A 291 17.15 3.84 -3.63
CA THR A 291 17.09 5.27 -3.29
C THR A 291 16.13 5.58 -2.14
N TRP A 292 15.17 4.69 -1.86
CA TRP A 292 14.23 4.84 -0.74
C TRP A 292 14.82 4.50 0.63
N PHE A 293 16.01 3.87 0.69
CA PHE A 293 16.65 3.54 1.96
C PHE A 293 17.04 4.82 2.73
N GLY A 294 16.74 4.83 4.02
CA GLY A 294 17.17 5.86 4.96
C GLY A 294 16.46 5.78 6.32
N ILE A 295 16.54 6.87 7.07
CA ILE A 295 16.11 6.94 8.47
C ILE A 295 14.76 7.67 8.63
N CYS A 296 13.83 7.49 7.68
CA CYS A 296 12.47 8.04 7.77
C CYS A 296 11.73 7.62 9.06
N HIS A 297 11.94 6.37 9.47
CA HIS A 297 11.39 5.77 10.69
C HIS A 297 11.91 6.42 11.99
N ALA A 298 13.05 7.12 11.93
CA ALA A 298 13.64 7.85 13.04
C ALA A 298 13.33 9.36 12.98
N TRP A 299 13.37 9.96 11.78
CA TRP A 299 12.94 11.34 11.56
C TRP A 299 11.48 11.55 12.00
N THR A 300 10.59 10.62 11.67
CA THR A 300 9.15 10.75 11.98
C THR A 300 8.87 10.96 13.48
N PRO A 301 9.31 10.08 14.41
CA PRO A 301 9.12 10.31 15.85
C PRO A 301 9.89 11.53 16.36
N ALA A 302 11.10 11.82 15.86
CA ALA A 302 11.82 13.04 16.21
C ALA A 302 11.00 14.29 15.85
N SER A 303 10.33 14.29 14.70
CA SER A 303 9.49 15.39 14.23
C SER A 303 8.29 15.69 15.13
N ILE A 304 7.77 14.66 15.80
CA ILE A 304 6.60 14.75 16.67
C ILE A 304 7.02 15.13 18.09
N LEU A 305 8.10 14.54 18.58
CA LEU A 305 8.52 14.61 19.99
C LEU A 305 9.45 15.78 20.29
N GLU A 306 10.26 16.20 19.32
CA GLU A 306 11.24 17.27 19.50
C GLU A 306 10.73 18.59 18.98
N ALA A 307 11.04 19.68 19.70
CA ALA A 307 10.76 21.02 19.23
C ALA A 307 11.56 21.32 17.95
N GLU A 308 10.91 21.94 16.97
CA GLU A 308 11.58 22.28 15.71
C GLU A 308 12.77 23.24 15.95
N PRO A 309 13.97 22.92 15.45
CA PRO A 309 15.06 23.88 15.40
C PRO A 309 14.68 25.06 14.50
N ASN A 310 14.72 26.29 15.03
CA ASN A 310 14.22 27.48 14.32
C ASN A 310 15.33 28.46 13.88
N CYS A 311 16.47 28.46 14.57
CA CYS A 311 17.55 29.41 14.30
C CYS A 311 18.90 28.69 14.35
N PRO A 312 19.91 29.18 13.60
CA PRO A 312 21.26 28.66 13.71
C PRO A 312 21.83 28.82 15.12
N VAL A 313 22.65 27.85 15.54
CA VAL A 313 23.33 27.85 16.83
C VAL A 313 24.83 27.66 16.60
N THR A 314 25.66 28.44 17.27
CA THR A 314 27.12 28.27 17.21
C THR A 314 27.63 27.60 18.47
N HIS A 315 28.41 26.53 18.31
CA HIS A 315 29.09 25.84 19.41
C HIS A 315 30.55 25.61 19.03
N ASN A 316 31.49 25.99 19.91
CA ASN A 316 32.93 25.85 19.70
C ASN A 316 33.42 26.36 18.32
N GLY A 317 32.86 27.49 17.85
CA GLY A 317 33.22 28.11 16.58
C GLY A 317 32.58 27.48 15.34
N VAL A 318 31.78 26.43 15.49
CA VAL A 318 31.02 25.79 14.39
C VAL A 318 29.57 26.23 14.46
N THR A 319 29.02 26.69 13.33
CA THR A 319 27.61 27.07 13.20
C THR A 319 26.79 25.91 12.65
N PHE A 320 25.82 25.47 13.44
CA PHE A 320 24.80 24.50 13.08
C PHE A 320 23.55 25.25 12.63
N HIS A 321 23.12 25.05 11.39
CA HIS A 321 21.82 25.51 10.91
C HIS A 321 20.71 24.59 11.45
N PRO A 322 19.46 25.05 11.44
CA PRO A 322 18.31 24.21 11.79
C PRO A 322 18.30 22.83 11.12
N MET A 323 18.70 22.76 9.85
CA MET A 323 18.74 21.52 9.09
C MET A 323 19.85 20.57 9.56
N ASP A 324 20.99 21.09 10.05
CA ASP A 324 22.03 20.27 10.66
C ASP A 324 21.53 19.63 11.95
N LEU A 325 20.81 20.39 12.78
CA LEU A 325 20.22 19.90 14.02
C LEU A 325 19.14 18.84 13.75
N LYS A 326 18.31 19.04 12.71
CA LYS A 326 17.35 18.04 12.22
C LYS A 326 18.04 16.76 11.74
N ALA A 327 19.22 16.86 11.15
CA ALA A 327 20.02 15.70 10.75
C ALA A 327 20.47 14.90 11.96
N LEU A 328 21.13 15.58 12.90
CA LEU A 328 21.71 14.97 14.09
C LEU A 328 20.65 14.32 14.97
N VAL A 329 19.51 14.99 15.21
CA VAL A 329 18.45 14.42 16.03
C VAL A 329 17.78 13.23 15.36
N SER A 330 17.60 13.25 14.03
CA SER A 330 17.07 12.08 13.31
C SER A 330 18.01 10.88 13.41
N ASP A 331 19.32 11.08 13.28
CA ASP A 331 20.32 10.00 13.40
C ASP A 331 20.40 9.45 14.84
N ILE A 332 20.27 10.32 15.85
CA ILE A 332 20.15 9.89 17.26
C ILE A 332 18.94 8.99 17.47
N TYR A 333 17.79 9.33 16.89
CA TYR A 333 16.56 8.54 17.02
C TYR A 333 16.62 7.18 16.29
N ASP A 334 17.50 7.04 15.30
CA ASP A 334 17.75 5.76 14.61
C ASP A 334 18.59 4.82 15.50
N GLY A 335 19.63 5.37 16.13
CA GLY A 335 20.50 4.62 17.05
C GLY A 335 19.90 4.38 18.45
N ALA A 336 18.91 5.18 18.86
CA ALA A 336 18.27 5.08 20.16
C ALA A 336 17.13 4.06 20.17
N SER A 337 16.98 3.33 21.28
CA SER A 337 15.84 2.43 21.52
C SER A 337 14.60 3.23 21.94
N ILE A 338 13.86 3.78 20.97
CA ILE A 338 12.65 4.56 21.22
C ILE A 338 11.43 3.64 21.32
N SER A 339 10.69 3.68 22.43
CA SER A 339 9.47 2.89 22.59
C SER A 339 8.42 3.27 21.56
N ALA A 340 7.76 2.26 20.97
CA ALA A 340 6.73 2.43 19.95
C ALA A 340 5.46 1.66 20.31
N VAL A 341 4.31 2.24 19.96
CA VAL A 341 3.03 1.54 19.91
C VAL A 341 2.75 1.19 18.46
N PHE A 342 3.27 0.04 18.01
CA PHE A 342 3.10 -0.40 16.63
C PHE A 342 1.76 -1.13 16.45
N THR A 343 0.95 -0.59 15.54
CA THR A 343 -0.33 -1.15 15.09
C THR A 343 -0.25 -1.51 13.61
N GLY A 344 -0.89 -2.60 13.21
CA GLY A 344 -0.80 -3.15 11.85
C GLY A 344 0.38 -4.10 11.65
N THR A 345 0.61 -4.47 10.39
CA THR A 345 1.56 -5.51 9.99
C THR A 345 2.26 -5.10 8.69
N ARG A 346 3.57 -5.34 8.62
CA ARG A 346 4.33 -5.21 7.37
C ARG A 346 4.17 -6.48 6.56
N PHE A 347 3.67 -6.35 5.33
CA PHE A 347 3.71 -7.40 4.33
C PHE A 347 4.98 -7.20 3.49
N ASN A 348 5.88 -8.19 3.50
CA ASN A 348 7.03 -8.25 2.59
C ASN A 348 6.65 -9.05 1.35
#